data_AF-A0A8S3FFF7-F1
#
_entry.id   AF-A0A8S3FFF7-F1
#
_cell.length_a   1.000
_cell.length_b   1.000
_cell.length_c   1.000
_cell.angle_alpha   90.00
_cell.angle_beta   90.00
_cell.angle_gamma   90.00
#
_symmetry.space_group_name_H-M   'P 1'
#
loop_
_entity.id
_entity.type
_entity.pdbx_description
1 polymer ?
#
loop_
_entity_poly.entity_id
_entity_poly.type
_entity_poly.pdbx_seq_one_letter_code
_entity_poly.pdbx_strand_id
1 'polypeptide(L)'
;MSTPFFDTLPVEILYRLFDNLDVQTIFISLRYVCKRFYLTTNTYNRYNFNFKSIAKPYFHLICQIIPSENVISLTLSDEDKTRGQIQLFL
;
A
#
# COMPACT_ATOMS: atom_id res chain seq x y z
N MET A 1 -27.99 8.80 -15.25
CA MET A 1 -27.19 8.13 -14.21
C MET A 1 -26.11 9.10 -13.78
N SER A 2 -26.05 9.46 -12.49
CA SER A 2 -24.96 10.28 -11.95
C SER A 2 -23.68 9.47 -11.97
N THR A 3 -22.64 9.97 -12.65
CA THR A 3 -21.31 9.38 -12.56
C THR A 3 -20.81 9.54 -11.12
N PRO A 4 -20.31 8.48 -10.47
CA PRO A 4 -19.74 8.60 -9.13
C PRO A 4 -18.61 9.63 -9.15
N PHE A 5 -18.60 10.54 -8.17
CA PHE A 5 -17.59 11.61 -8.09
C PHE A 5 -16.15 11.08 -8.17
N PHE A 6 -15.88 9.92 -7.55
CA PHE A 6 -14.57 9.29 -7.60
C PHE A 6 -14.15 8.79 -8.99
N ASP A 7 -15.11 8.50 -9.86
CA ASP A 7 -14.84 8.03 -11.22
C ASP A 7 -14.51 9.16 -12.20
N THR A 8 -14.67 10.42 -11.80
CA THR A 8 -14.33 11.59 -12.63
C THR A 8 -13.10 12.33 -12.13
N LEU A 9 -12.60 12.03 -10.93
CA LEU A 9 -11.39 12.67 -10.41
C LEU A 9 -10.18 12.42 -11.33
N PRO A 10 -9.19 13.33 -11.38
CA PRO A 10 -7.88 13.02 -11.94
C PRO A 10 -7.14 11.97 -11.11
N VAL A 11 -6.26 11.19 -11.73
CA VAL A 11 -5.52 10.13 -11.03
C VAL A 11 -4.56 10.71 -9.99
N GLU A 12 -4.03 11.91 -10.23
CA GLU A 12 -3.12 12.64 -9.35
C GLU A 12 -3.79 12.98 -8.02
N ILE A 13 -5.11 13.24 -8.03
CA ILE A 13 -5.88 13.49 -6.80
C ILE A 13 -6.01 12.19 -6.01
N LEU A 14 -6.22 11.05 -6.69
CA LEU A 14 -6.24 9.75 -6.02
C LEU A 14 -4.87 9.40 -5.43
N TYR A 15 -3.78 9.70 -6.14
CA TYR A 15 -2.43 9.51 -5.61
C TYR A 15 -2.17 10.37 -4.37
N ARG A 16 -2.62 11.63 -4.36
CA ARG A 16 -2.54 12.47 -3.15
C ARG A 16 -3.37 11.93 -1.98
N LEU A 17 -4.50 11.28 -2.24
CA LEU A 17 -5.24 10.57 -1.19
C LEU A 17 -4.43 9.37 -0.68
N PHE A 18 -3.82 8.59 -1.58
CA PHE A 18 -3.00 7.43 -1.22
C PHE A 18 -1.73 7.82 -0.45
N ASP A 19 -1.14 8.98 -0.74
CA ASP A 19 0.00 9.53 0.00
C ASP A 19 -0.29 9.67 1.52
N ASN A 20 -1.57 9.75 1.92
CA ASN A 20 -2.02 9.90 3.30
C ASN A 20 -2.50 8.59 3.95
N LEU A 21 -2.38 7.46 3.25
CA LEU A 21 -2.84 6.16 3.72
C LEU A 21 -1.67 5.21 3.92
N ASP A 22 -1.79 4.31 4.88
CA ASP A 22 -0.83 3.24 5.06
C ASP A 22 -1.01 2.16 3.97
N VAL A 23 0.08 1.42 3.71
CA VAL A 23 0.10 0.38 2.68
C VAL A 23 -0.96 -0.70 2.90
N GLN A 24 -1.27 -1.04 4.16
CA GLN A 24 -2.27 -2.05 4.47
C GLN A 24 -3.67 -1.57 4.07
N THR A 25 -4.02 -0.32 4.40
CA THR A 25 -5.29 0.29 3.97
C THR A 25 -5.41 0.36 2.45
N ILE A 26 -4.34 0.75 1.75
CA ILE A 26 -4.35 0.81 0.29
C ILE A 26 -4.59 -0.57 -0.33
N PHE A 27 -3.88 -1.60 0.13
CA PHE A 27 -3.92 -2.92 -0.49
C PHE A 27 -5.07 -3.81 -0.06
N ILE A 28 -5.46 -3.74 1.21
CA ILE A 28 -6.45 -4.67 1.78
C ILE A 28 -7.84 -4.05 1.67
N SER A 29 -7.97 -2.75 1.93
CA SER A 29 -9.26 -2.09 1.95
C SER A 29 -9.61 -1.47 0.61
N LEU A 30 -8.76 -0.58 0.05
CA LEU A 30 -9.13 0.21 -1.13
C LEU A 30 -9.05 -0.55 -2.45
N ARG A 31 -7.98 -1.32 -2.66
CA ARG A 31 -7.69 -1.98 -3.95
C ARG A 31 -8.84 -2.81 -4.49
N TYR A 32 -9.62 -3.45 -3.62
CA TYR A 32 -10.67 -4.39 -4.01
C TYR A 32 -12.09 -3.79 -3.97
N VAL A 33 -12.24 -2.48 -3.73
CA VAL A 33 -13.57 -1.83 -3.70
C VAL A 33 -14.13 -1.66 -5.11
N CYS A 34 -13.33 -1.20 -6.06
CA CYS A 34 -13.77 -0.99 -7.44
C CYS A 34 -12.63 -1.13 -8.44
N LYS A 35 -12.98 -1.33 -9.72
CA LYS A 35 -12.00 -1.46 -10.81
C LYS A 35 -11.06 -0.26 -10.90
N ARG A 36 -11.56 0.96 -10.65
CA ARG A 36 -10.75 2.17 -10.74
C ARG A 36 -9.68 2.21 -9.66
N PHE A 37 -10.00 1.89 -8.41
CA PHE A 37 -8.98 1.78 -7.34
C PHE A 37 -8.03 0.63 -7.58
N TYR A 38 -8.50 -0.51 -8.10
CA TYR A 38 -7.61 -1.60 -8.49
C TYR A 38 -6.55 -1.15 -9.51
N LEU A 39 -6.95 -0.45 -10.57
CA LEU A 39 -6.01 0.07 -11.57
C LEU A 39 -5.11 1.19 -11.02
N THR A 40 -5.66 2.07 -10.18
CA THR A 40 -4.91 3.19 -9.60
C THR A 40 -3.85 2.69 -8.62
N THR A 41 -4.18 1.69 -7.79
CA THR A 41 -3.20 1.07 -6.87
C THR A 41 -2.11 0.31 -7.63
N ASN A 42 -2.40 -0.33 -8.76
CA ASN A 42 -1.38 -1.01 -9.57
C ASN A 42 -0.37 -0.06 -10.24
N THR A 43 -0.72 1.21 -10.40
CA THR A 43 0.13 2.23 -11.06
C THR A 43 0.74 3.21 -10.08
N TYR A 44 0.30 3.18 -8.81
CA TYR A 44 0.85 4.02 -7.76
C TYR A 44 2.25 3.51 -7.37
N ASN A 45 3.22 4.42 -7.37
CA ASN A 45 4.65 4.11 -7.19
C ASN A 45 5.30 4.89 -6.04
N ARG A 46 4.48 5.37 -5.10
CA ARG A 46 4.93 6.26 -4.01
C ARG A 46 4.65 5.64 -2.65
N TYR A 47 4.94 4.35 -2.50
CA TYR A 47 4.63 3.65 -1.26
C TYR A 47 5.62 3.98 -0.15
N ASN A 48 5.08 4.41 1.00
CA ASN A 48 5.80 4.45 2.26
C ASN A 48 5.39 3.23 3.10
N PHE A 49 6.29 2.25 3.21
CA PHE A 49 6.05 1.07 4.03
C PHE A 49 6.43 1.34 5.46
N ASN A 50 5.43 1.37 6.33
CA ASN A 50 5.66 1.32 7.76
C ASN A 50 5.21 -0.05 8.28
N PHE A 51 6.18 -0.93 8.49
CA PHE A 51 5.91 -2.26 9.01
C PHE A 51 6.03 -2.38 10.52
N LYS A 52 6.11 -1.26 11.27
CA LYS A 52 6.33 -1.31 12.71
C LYS A 52 5.30 -2.16 13.47
N SER A 53 4.04 -2.10 13.05
CA SER A 53 2.90 -2.75 13.71
C SER A 53 2.14 -3.73 12.81
N ILE A 54 2.70 -4.10 11.66
CA ILE A 54 2.01 -4.97 10.70
C ILE A 54 2.02 -6.42 11.18
N ALA A 55 0.94 -7.16 10.93
CA ALA A 55 0.96 -8.60 11.14
C ALA A 55 1.81 -9.27 10.04
N LYS A 56 2.63 -10.25 10.44
CA LYS A 56 3.55 -10.98 9.56
C LYS A 56 2.92 -11.53 8.25
N PRO A 57 1.68 -12.08 8.23
CA PRO A 57 1.05 -12.52 6.99
C PRO A 57 0.83 -11.37 5.98
N TYR A 58 0.44 -10.19 6.46
CA TYR A 58 0.24 -9.03 5.60
C TYR A 58 1.56 -8.48 5.09
N PHE A 59 2.61 -8.49 5.92
CA PHE A 59 3.95 -8.15 5.47
C PHE A 59 4.38 -9.01 4.27
N HIS A 60 4.31 -10.34 4.38
CA HIS A 60 4.71 -11.23 3.30
C HIS A 60 3.89 -11.01 2.02
N LEU A 61 2.57 -10.84 2.17
CA LEU A 61 1.68 -10.57 1.04
C LEU A 61 2.05 -9.26 0.32
N ILE A 62 2.29 -8.20 1.08
CA ILE A 62 2.64 -6.88 0.55
C ILE A 62 3.98 -6.93 -0.19
N CYS A 63 4.98 -7.60 0.37
CA CYS A 63 6.29 -7.79 -0.27
C CYS A 63 6.23 -8.63 -1.55
N GLN A 64 5.26 -9.54 -1.69
CA GLN A 64 5.08 -10.33 -2.92
C GLN A 64 4.37 -9.55 -4.03
N ILE A 65 3.52 -8.59 -3.66
CA ILE A 65 2.65 -7.89 -4.60
C ILE A 65 3.32 -6.62 -5.14
N ILE A 66 4.07 -5.92 -4.30
CA ILE A 66 4.57 -4.58 -4.64
C ILE A 66 6.01 -4.69 -5.14
N PRO A 67 6.27 -4.24 -6.37
CA PRO A 67 7.63 -4.13 -6.87
C PRO A 67 8.45 -3.19 -5.98
N SER A 68 9.68 -3.57 -5.64
CA SER A 68 10.51 -2.80 -4.72
C SER A 68 10.87 -1.42 -5.27
N GLU A 69 10.91 -1.26 -6.59
CA GLU A 69 11.12 0.03 -7.28
C GLU A 69 10.02 1.07 -7.03
N ASN A 70 8.84 0.64 -6.56
CA ASN A 70 7.70 1.51 -6.25
C ASN A 70 7.67 1.95 -4.78
N VAL A 71 8.69 1.59 -4.00
CA VAL A 71 8.81 1.88 -2.57
C VAL A 71 9.74 3.08 -2.38
N ILE A 72 9.21 4.17 -1.79
CA ILE A 72 9.99 5.37 -1.49
C ILE A 72 10.74 5.22 -0.17
N SER A 73 10.08 4.67 0.85
CA SER A 73 10.70 4.40 2.14
C SER A 73 10.17 3.14 2.77
N LEU A 74 11.03 2.54 3.60
CA LEU A 74 10.76 1.31 4.31
C LEU A 74 11.19 1.49 5.77
N THR A 75 10.23 1.31 6.69
CA THR A 75 10.48 1.22 8.12
C THR A 75 10.27 -0.22 8.56
N LEU A 76 11.31 -0.82 9.11
CA LEU A 76 11.31 -2.16 9.69
C LEU A 76 11.28 -2.06 11.22
N SER A 77 10.69 -3.06 11.87
CA SER A 77 10.80 -3.25 13.31
C SER A 77 10.99 -4.73 13.62
N ASP A 78 11.59 -5.02 14.77
CA ASP A 78 11.67 -6.38 15.35
C ASP A 78 10.92 -6.41 16.69
N GLU A 79 9.74 -5.77 16.74
CA GLU A 79 8.85 -5.85 17.89
C GLU A 79 8.16 -7.23 17.95
N ASP A 80 7.41 -7.51 19.01
CA ASP A 80 6.81 -8.83 19.25
C ASP A 80 5.99 -9.37 18.06
N LYS A 81 5.33 -8.48 17.30
CA LYS A 81 4.51 -8.83 16.13
C LYS A 81 5.31 -9.00 14.83
N THR A 82 6.55 -8.51 14.80
CA THR A 82 7.40 -8.38 13.62
C THR A 82 8.76 -9.04 13.80
N ARG A 83 8.90 -9.89 14.84
CA ARG A 83 10.17 -10.52 15.20
C ARG A 83 10.86 -11.22 14.02
N GLY A 84 12.12 -10.84 13.79
CA GLY A 84 13.00 -11.39 12.75
C GLY A 84 12.70 -10.83 11.36
N GLN A 85 11.96 -9.72 11.26
CA GLN A 85 11.63 -9.10 9.99
C GLN A 85 12.83 -8.35 9.40
N ILE A 86 13.68 -7.74 10.23
CA ILE A 86 14.88 -7.03 9.76
C ILE A 86 15.84 -7.99 9.03
N GLN A 87 15.94 -9.24 9.51
CA GLN A 87 16.81 -10.28 8.96
C GLN A 87 16.46 -10.70 7.53
N LEU A 88 15.27 -10.36 7.04
CA LEU A 88 14.85 -10.66 5.65
C LEU A 88 15.44 -9.67 4.63
N PHE A 89 16.09 -8.60 5.10
CA PHE A 89 16.63 -7.52 4.26
C PHE A 89 18.15 -7.33 4.41
N LEU A 90 18.82 -8.22 5.15
CA LEU A 90 20.29 -8.27 5.31
C LEU A 90 20.85 -9.43 4.49
#